data_AF-A0ABD6RKT2-F1
#
_entry.id   AF-A0ABD6RKT2-F1
#
_cell.length_a   1.000
_cell.length_b   1.000
_cell.length_c   1.000
_cell.angle_alpha   90.00
_cell.angle_beta   90.00
_cell.angle_gamma   90.00
#
_symmetry.space_group_name_H-M   'P 1'
#
loop_
_entity.id
_entity.type
_entity.pdbx_description
1 polymer ?
#
loop_
_entity_poly.entity_id
_entity_poly.type
_entity_poly.pdbx_seq_one_letter_code
_entity_poly.pdbx_strand_id
1 'polypeptide(L)'
;AQYAINHLQADYKANALAKAREYRKYSNLSKTKIYDWLTSPSIDKFTKEEANYAIQKLNLPSEGSYPRNKWVGYYYYKSDGKMAKNEWVDGGRYYVESDGKMARNKWVDGGRYYVGYDGVWQPKPAAGNPYSAALKRAQGYNEIHLSKKRIYEMLIFEGFNSDTAQYAINHLQADYKANALAKAREYRKYSNLSKTKIYDWLTSPSIDKFTKEEANYAIQHLGD
;
A
#
# COMPACT_ATOMS: atom_id res chain seq x y z
N ALA A 1 -30.18 1.76 -52.07
CA ALA A 1 -30.63 1.09 -50.82
C ALA A 1 -29.67 1.34 -49.64
N GLN A 2 -28.34 1.19 -49.83
CA GLN A 2 -27.38 1.28 -48.72
C GLN A 2 -27.33 2.63 -47.96
N TYR A 3 -27.54 3.77 -48.65
CA TYR A 3 -27.51 5.11 -48.03
C TYR A 3 -28.62 5.31 -46.99
N ALA A 4 -29.86 4.94 -47.33
CA ALA A 4 -31.00 5.07 -46.42
C ALA A 4 -30.88 4.16 -45.18
N ILE A 5 -30.35 2.95 -45.36
CA ILE A 5 -30.10 1.99 -44.26
C ILE A 5 -29.02 2.52 -43.32
N ASN A 6 -27.92 3.06 -43.87
CA ASN A 6 -26.83 3.63 -43.07
C ASN A 6 -27.30 4.87 -42.27
N HIS A 7 -28.15 5.71 -42.85
CA HIS A 7 -28.74 6.86 -42.16
C HIS A 7 -29.69 6.43 -41.04
N LEU A 8 -30.55 5.44 -41.30
CA LEU A 8 -31.44 4.86 -40.29
C LEU A 8 -30.64 4.29 -39.10
N GLN A 9 -29.54 3.57 -39.36
CA GLN A 9 -28.65 3.02 -38.33
C GLN A 9 -27.92 4.11 -37.53
N ALA A 10 -27.60 5.25 -38.15
CA ALA A 10 -27.01 6.41 -37.47
C ALA A 10 -27.99 7.06 -36.50
N ASP A 11 -29.27 7.15 -36.88
CA ASP A 11 -30.32 7.74 -36.04
C ASP A 11 -30.60 6.88 -34.80
N TYR A 12 -30.63 5.54 -34.92
CA TYR A 12 -30.81 4.66 -33.77
C TYR A 12 -29.64 4.69 -32.77
N LYS A 13 -28.40 4.77 -33.27
CA LYS A 13 -27.20 4.97 -32.44
C LYS A 13 -27.21 6.31 -31.70
N ALA A 14 -27.72 7.36 -32.34
CA ALA A 14 -27.90 8.67 -31.70
C ALA A 14 -28.97 8.64 -30.61
N ASN A 15 -30.07 7.91 -30.82
CA ASN A 15 -31.14 7.72 -29.83
C ASN A 15 -30.65 6.95 -28.59
N ALA A 16 -29.87 5.88 -28.78
CA ALA A 16 -29.26 5.15 -27.67
C ALA A 16 -28.33 6.04 -26.83
N LEU A 17 -27.54 6.91 -27.47
CA LEU A 17 -26.68 7.87 -26.78
C LEU A 17 -27.50 8.92 -26.00
N ALA A 18 -28.57 9.45 -26.58
CA ALA A 18 -29.45 10.39 -25.90
C ALA A 18 -30.07 9.78 -24.64
N LYS A 19 -30.55 8.52 -24.73
CA LYS A 19 -31.13 7.80 -23.59
C LYS A 19 -30.09 7.52 -22.50
N ALA A 20 -28.88 7.12 -22.91
CA ALA A 20 -27.77 6.91 -21.99
C ALA A 20 -27.37 8.19 -21.22
N ARG A 21 -27.45 9.37 -21.87
CA ARG A 21 -27.26 10.68 -21.23
C ARG A 21 -28.38 11.02 -20.25
N GLU A 22 -29.62 10.64 -20.56
CA GLU A 22 -30.76 10.84 -19.66
C GLU A 22 -30.58 10.05 -18.35
N TYR A 23 -30.20 8.78 -18.42
CA TYR A 23 -29.93 7.97 -17.22
C TYR A 23 -28.85 8.56 -16.32
N ARG A 24 -27.82 9.18 -16.92
CA ARG A 24 -26.77 9.90 -16.20
C ARG A 24 -27.25 11.17 -15.50
N LYS A 25 -28.31 11.82 -15.99
CA LYS A 25 -28.86 13.05 -15.39
C LYS A 25 -29.55 12.76 -14.05
N TYR A 26 -30.18 11.60 -13.92
CA TYR A 26 -30.97 11.23 -12.75
C TYR A 26 -30.25 10.28 -11.79
N SER A 27 -29.10 9.71 -12.17
CA SER A 27 -28.38 8.76 -11.34
C SER A 27 -26.90 8.56 -11.75
N ASN A 28 -26.03 8.27 -10.78
CA ASN A 28 -24.62 7.94 -11.02
C ASN A 28 -24.43 6.47 -11.41
N LEU A 29 -25.01 6.06 -12.54
CA LEU A 29 -24.93 4.67 -13.02
C LEU A 29 -23.59 4.34 -13.67
N SER A 30 -23.18 3.08 -13.51
CA SER A 30 -21.99 2.51 -14.14
C SER A 30 -22.23 2.21 -15.63
N LYS A 31 -21.16 1.96 -16.41
CA LYS A 31 -21.27 1.63 -17.84
C LYS A 31 -22.12 0.38 -18.06
N THR A 32 -21.90 -0.66 -17.26
CA THR A 32 -22.62 -1.93 -17.28
C THR A 32 -24.09 -1.71 -16.94
N LYS A 33 -24.39 -0.90 -15.92
CA LYS A 33 -25.79 -0.65 -15.57
C LYS A 33 -26.55 0.13 -16.64
N ILE A 34 -25.89 1.09 -17.29
CA ILE A 34 -26.45 1.81 -18.44
C ILE A 34 -26.62 0.85 -19.63
N TYR A 35 -25.65 -0.02 -19.89
CA TYR A 35 -25.72 -1.03 -20.94
C TYR A 35 -26.90 -2.00 -20.73
N ASP A 36 -27.09 -2.50 -19.51
CA ASP A 36 -28.19 -3.41 -19.15
C ASP A 36 -29.56 -2.75 -19.37
N TRP A 37 -29.69 -1.45 -19.02
CA TRP A 37 -30.96 -0.73 -19.21
C TRP A 37 -31.25 -0.45 -20.67
N LEU A 38 -30.25 -0.02 -21.43
CA LEU A 38 -30.38 0.21 -22.87
C LEU A 38 -30.77 -1.07 -23.61
N THR A 39 -30.16 -2.21 -23.26
CA THR A 39 -30.42 -3.49 -23.92
C THR A 39 -31.59 -4.28 -23.33
N SER A 40 -32.21 -3.79 -22.24
CA SER A 40 -33.28 -4.50 -21.56
C SER A 40 -34.51 -4.66 -22.46
N PRO A 41 -35.00 -5.90 -22.65
CA PRO A 41 -36.22 -6.16 -23.42
C PRO A 41 -37.49 -5.52 -22.83
N SER A 42 -37.45 -5.05 -21.59
CA SER A 42 -38.61 -4.45 -20.90
C SER A 42 -38.51 -2.94 -20.74
N ILE A 43 -37.37 -2.32 -21.09
CA ILE A 43 -37.13 -0.89 -20.89
C ILE A 43 -36.95 -0.20 -22.24
N ASP A 44 -35.75 -0.25 -22.82
CA ASP A 44 -35.41 0.52 -24.02
C ASP A 44 -35.22 -0.34 -25.29
N LYS A 45 -34.91 -1.63 -25.14
CA LYS A 45 -34.77 -2.59 -26.26
C LYS A 45 -33.75 -2.23 -27.35
N PHE A 46 -32.73 -1.41 -27.05
CA PHE A 46 -31.66 -1.14 -27.99
C PHE A 46 -30.83 -2.41 -28.26
N THR A 47 -30.27 -2.49 -29.47
CA THR A 47 -29.34 -3.57 -29.81
C THR A 47 -28.04 -3.43 -29.02
N LYS A 48 -27.30 -4.53 -28.89
CA LYS A 48 -25.97 -4.53 -28.25
C LYS A 48 -25.01 -3.55 -28.92
N GLU A 49 -25.09 -3.41 -30.24
CA GLU A 49 -24.24 -2.51 -31.01
C GLU A 49 -24.52 -1.04 -30.69
N GLU A 50 -25.80 -0.65 -30.63
CA GLU A 50 -26.23 0.70 -30.29
C GLU A 50 -25.89 1.06 -28.84
N ALA A 51 -26.12 0.12 -27.91
CA ALA A 51 -25.74 0.30 -26.52
C ALA A 51 -24.21 0.45 -26.37
N ASN A 52 -23.41 -0.39 -27.04
CA ASN A 52 -21.95 -0.27 -27.02
C ASN A 52 -21.48 1.06 -27.61
N TYR A 53 -22.08 1.49 -28.73
CA TYR A 53 -21.81 2.80 -29.32
C TYR A 53 -22.12 3.94 -28.35
N ALA A 54 -23.29 3.90 -27.69
CA ALA A 54 -23.69 4.90 -26.70
C ALA A 54 -22.70 4.96 -25.52
N ILE A 55 -22.32 3.81 -24.96
CA ILE A 55 -21.33 3.72 -23.87
C ILE A 55 -19.96 4.27 -24.31
N GLN A 56 -19.52 3.96 -25.53
CA GLN A 56 -18.27 4.48 -26.08
C GLN A 56 -18.31 6.01 -26.25
N LYS A 57 -19.40 6.55 -26.81
CA LYS A 57 -19.57 7.99 -27.04
C LYS A 57 -19.83 8.81 -25.78
N LEU A 58 -20.36 8.20 -24.72
CA LEU A 58 -20.44 8.84 -23.41
C LEU A 58 -19.05 9.10 -22.81
N ASN A 59 -17.99 8.48 -23.32
CA ASN A 59 -16.61 8.63 -22.84
C ASN A 59 -16.50 8.49 -21.31
N LEU A 60 -17.27 7.55 -20.74
CA LEU A 60 -17.19 7.26 -19.31
C LEU A 60 -15.82 6.66 -18.98
N PRO A 61 -15.26 6.87 -17.77
CA PRO A 61 -14.05 6.16 -17.33
C PRO A 61 -14.24 4.64 -17.43
N SER A 62 -13.19 3.86 -17.67
CA SER A 62 -13.29 2.39 -17.62
C SER A 62 -13.93 1.99 -16.31
N GLU A 63 -14.89 1.06 -16.35
CA GLU A 63 -15.37 0.48 -15.10
C GLU A 63 -14.17 -0.10 -14.38
N GLY A 64 -13.89 0.41 -13.18
CA GLY A 64 -12.75 -0.03 -12.41
C GLY A 64 -11.47 0.81 -12.49
N SER A 65 -11.52 2.12 -12.74
CA SER A 65 -10.47 3.02 -12.20
C SER A 65 -10.74 3.44 -10.75
N TYR A 66 -11.60 2.71 -10.04
CA TYR A 66 -11.71 2.89 -8.60
C TYR A 66 -10.37 2.49 -7.95
N PRO A 67 -9.87 3.30 -7.01
CA PRO A 67 -8.77 2.87 -6.17
C PRO A 67 -9.12 1.50 -5.55
N ARG A 68 -8.20 0.55 -5.66
CA ARG A 68 -8.33 -0.80 -5.09
C ARG A 68 -7.07 -1.14 -4.33
N ASN A 69 -7.24 -1.79 -3.18
CA ASN A 69 -6.18 -2.16 -2.24
C ASN A 69 -5.21 -1.00 -1.96
N LYS A 70 -5.73 0.23 -1.91
CA LYS A 70 -4.89 1.41 -1.75
C LYS A 70 -5.60 2.53 -1.02
N TRP A 71 -4.79 3.38 -0.42
CA TRP A 71 -5.22 4.65 0.17
C TRP A 71 -5.50 5.70 -0.90
N VAL A 72 -6.54 6.50 -0.67
CA VAL A 72 -6.78 7.77 -1.34
C VAL A 72 -7.13 8.79 -0.26
N GLY A 73 -6.19 9.69 0.02
CA GLY A 73 -6.26 10.52 1.22
C GLY A 73 -6.29 9.66 2.48
N TYR A 74 -7.25 9.91 3.37
CA TYR A 74 -7.44 9.14 4.60
C TYR A 74 -8.38 7.93 4.46
N TYR A 75 -8.73 7.55 3.23
CA TYR A 75 -9.70 6.48 2.98
C TYR A 75 -9.04 5.30 2.28
N TYR A 76 -9.30 4.10 2.77
CA TYR A 76 -8.82 2.87 2.14
C TYR A 76 -9.91 2.26 1.27
N TYR A 77 -9.54 1.85 0.06
CA TYR A 77 -10.44 1.14 -0.84
C TYR A 77 -10.01 -0.31 -0.98
N LYS A 78 -10.95 -1.21 -0.77
CA LYS A 78 -10.74 -2.67 -0.75
C LYS A 78 -10.60 -3.23 -2.16
N SER A 79 -10.41 -4.54 -2.26
CA SER A 79 -10.25 -5.25 -3.54
C SER A 79 -11.47 -5.13 -4.45
N ASP A 80 -12.67 -4.99 -3.88
CA ASP A 80 -13.92 -4.75 -4.60
C ASP A 80 -14.14 -3.28 -4.99
N GLY A 81 -13.19 -2.39 -4.66
CA GLY A 81 -13.27 -0.96 -4.93
C GLY A 81 -14.22 -0.19 -4.01
N LYS A 82 -14.79 -0.84 -2.99
CA LYS A 82 -15.57 -0.14 -1.96
C LYS A 82 -14.66 0.45 -0.91
N MET A 83 -15.07 1.60 -0.38
CA MET A 83 -14.41 2.23 0.76
C MET A 83 -14.62 1.36 2.00
N ALA A 84 -13.55 1.07 2.72
CA ALA A 84 -13.58 0.35 3.99
C ALA A 84 -14.20 1.21 5.10
N LYS A 85 -14.90 0.57 6.05
CA LYS A 85 -15.53 1.24 7.21
C LYS A 85 -15.56 0.31 8.41
N ASN A 86 -15.26 0.82 9.60
CA ASN A 86 -15.23 0.07 10.86
C ASN A 86 -14.38 -1.22 10.81
N GLU A 87 -13.27 -1.21 10.08
CA GLU A 87 -12.46 -2.41 9.86
C GLU A 87 -10.97 -2.10 9.83
N TRP A 88 -10.18 -3.14 10.08
CA TRP A 88 -8.74 -3.12 9.89
C TRP A 88 -8.40 -3.31 8.41
N VAL A 89 -7.46 -2.52 7.90
CA VAL A 89 -7.06 -2.49 6.49
C VAL A 89 -5.54 -2.55 6.34
N ASP A 90 -5.09 -2.73 5.08
CA ASP A 90 -3.67 -2.64 4.71
C ASP A 90 -2.76 -3.54 5.58
N GLY A 91 -3.08 -4.83 5.56
CA GLY A 91 -2.37 -5.85 6.33
C GLY A 91 -2.68 -5.84 7.83
N GLY A 92 -3.80 -5.23 8.24
CA GLY A 92 -4.18 -5.15 9.66
C GLY A 92 -3.48 -4.04 10.43
N ARG A 93 -2.78 -3.14 9.72
CA ARG A 93 -1.96 -2.10 10.34
C ARG A 93 -2.74 -0.84 10.65
N TYR A 94 -3.84 -0.58 9.96
CA TYR A 94 -4.61 0.66 10.10
C TYR A 94 -6.07 0.35 10.33
N TYR A 95 -6.74 1.17 11.13
CA TYR A 95 -8.17 1.07 11.36
C TYR A 95 -8.89 2.25 10.68
N VAL A 96 -9.98 1.97 9.99
CA VAL A 96 -10.88 3.01 9.45
C VAL A 96 -12.17 3.09 10.26
N GLU A 97 -12.58 4.30 10.62
CA GLU A 97 -13.77 4.56 11.45
C GLU A 97 -15.08 4.35 10.65
N SER A 98 -16.22 4.64 11.28
CA SER A 98 -17.55 4.44 10.67
C SER A 98 -17.80 5.32 9.44
N ASP A 99 -17.14 6.48 9.36
CA ASP A 99 -17.17 7.35 8.19
C ASP A 99 -16.15 6.93 7.11
N GLY A 100 -15.29 5.95 7.40
CA GLY A 100 -14.26 5.39 6.53
C GLY A 100 -12.91 6.10 6.61
N LYS A 101 -12.77 7.14 7.45
CA LYS A 101 -11.48 7.82 7.64
C LYS A 101 -10.55 6.98 8.50
N MET A 102 -9.25 7.06 8.21
CA MET A 102 -8.19 6.50 9.03
C MET A 102 -8.23 7.07 10.44
N ALA A 103 -8.34 6.19 11.43
CA ALA A 103 -8.18 6.55 12.83
C ALA A 103 -6.71 6.86 13.12
N ARG A 104 -6.46 7.84 13.98
CA ARG A 104 -5.12 8.27 14.39
C ARG A 104 -5.14 8.81 15.82
N ASN A 105 -4.08 8.51 16.56
CA ASN A 105 -3.85 8.95 17.94
C ASN A 105 -5.02 8.65 18.89
N LYS A 106 -5.61 7.45 18.81
CA LYS A 106 -6.77 7.07 19.61
C LYS A 106 -6.92 5.57 19.78
N TRP A 107 -7.75 5.19 20.74
CA TRP A 107 -8.22 3.82 20.90
C TRP A 107 -9.33 3.50 19.90
N VAL A 108 -9.26 2.31 19.29
CA VAL A 108 -10.18 1.83 18.26
C VAL A 108 -10.69 0.42 18.58
N ASP A 109 -11.67 -0.03 17.81
CA ASP A 109 -12.23 -1.39 17.87
C ASP A 109 -12.62 -1.81 19.30
N GLY A 110 -13.52 -1.02 19.89
CA GLY A 110 -14.00 -1.24 21.26
C GLY A 110 -12.96 -0.97 22.35
N GLY A 111 -11.94 -0.16 22.07
CA GLY A 111 -10.90 0.19 23.04
C GLY A 111 -9.80 -0.87 23.20
N ARG A 112 -9.76 -1.88 22.32
CA ARG A 112 -8.79 -2.99 22.40
C ARG A 112 -7.42 -2.60 21.88
N TYR A 113 -7.37 -1.67 20.92
CA TYR A 113 -6.17 -1.34 20.17
C TYR A 113 -5.96 0.16 20.12
N TYR A 114 -4.71 0.61 20.25
CA TYR A 114 -4.35 2.02 20.08
C TYR A 114 -3.72 2.19 18.69
N VAL A 115 -4.12 3.22 17.95
CA VAL A 115 -3.46 3.61 16.69
C VAL A 115 -2.68 4.90 16.91
N GLY A 116 -1.44 4.93 16.40
CA GLY A 116 -0.49 6.03 16.56
C GLY A 116 -0.86 7.29 15.79
N TYR A 117 0.01 8.30 15.83
CA TYR A 117 -0.17 9.56 15.11
C TYR A 117 -0.32 9.38 13.59
N ASP A 118 0.42 8.42 13.04
CA ASP A 118 0.38 7.98 11.64
C ASP A 118 -0.77 7.00 11.33
N GLY A 119 -1.58 6.64 12.33
CA GLY A 119 -2.69 5.68 12.20
C GLY A 119 -2.27 4.21 12.28
N VAL A 120 -0.97 3.93 12.46
CA VAL A 120 -0.47 2.56 12.57
C VAL A 120 -0.83 2.00 13.94
N TRP A 121 -1.39 0.79 13.95
CA TRP A 121 -1.68 0.02 15.13
C TRP A 121 -0.44 -0.12 16.01
N GLN A 122 -0.58 0.26 17.27
CA GLN A 122 0.43 0.07 18.30
C GLN A 122 0.11 -1.19 19.12
N PRO A 123 1.05 -2.14 19.22
CA PRO A 123 0.93 -3.25 20.15
C PRO A 123 0.69 -2.71 21.57
N LYS A 124 -0.29 -3.27 22.28
CA LYS A 124 -0.53 -2.94 23.69
C LYS A 124 0.71 -3.37 24.48
N PRO A 125 1.52 -2.46 25.06
CA PRO A 125 2.77 -2.85 25.66
C PRO A 125 2.50 -3.64 26.95
N ALA A 126 3.10 -4.83 27.07
CA ALA A 126 3.11 -5.58 28.33
C ALA A 126 3.91 -4.88 29.45
N ALA A 127 4.76 -3.90 29.10
CA ALA A 127 5.69 -3.20 30.00
C ALA A 127 5.42 -1.69 30.15
N GLY A 128 4.22 -1.21 29.79
CA GLY A 128 3.75 0.13 30.14
C GLY A 128 4.22 1.32 29.27
N ASN A 129 5.21 1.17 28.37
CA ASN A 129 5.60 2.26 27.45
C ASN A 129 6.05 1.74 26.06
N PRO A 130 5.47 2.19 24.93
CA PRO A 130 5.90 1.81 23.58
C PRO A 130 7.37 2.15 23.27
N TYR A 131 7.92 3.24 23.82
CA TYR A 131 9.31 3.65 23.63
C TYR A 131 10.31 2.65 24.22
N SER A 132 10.04 2.15 25.43
CA SER A 132 10.91 1.14 26.06
C SER A 132 10.81 -0.21 25.36
N ALA A 133 9.61 -0.57 24.88
CA ALA A 133 9.41 -1.78 24.08
C ALA A 133 10.18 -1.74 22.76
N ALA A 134 10.12 -0.62 22.02
CA ALA A 134 10.87 -0.45 20.79
C ALA A 134 12.39 -0.47 21.02
N LEU A 135 12.87 0.18 22.09
CA LEU A 135 14.29 0.18 22.44
C LEU A 135 14.79 -1.25 22.76
N LYS A 136 14.04 -2.02 23.57
CA LYS A 136 14.37 -3.41 23.85
C LYS A 136 14.44 -4.27 22.59
N ARG A 137 13.52 -4.02 21.65
CA ARG A 137 13.53 -4.73 20.37
C ARG A 137 14.72 -4.33 19.49
N ALA A 138 15.02 -3.05 19.42
CA ALA A 138 16.17 -2.52 18.70
C ALA A 138 17.50 -3.09 19.23
N GLN A 139 17.61 -3.27 20.55
CA GLN A 139 18.77 -3.95 21.18
C GLN A 139 18.93 -5.38 20.66
N GLY A 140 17.86 -6.18 20.64
CA GLY A 140 17.92 -7.54 20.09
C GLY A 140 18.29 -7.58 18.60
N TYR A 141 17.87 -6.58 17.82
CA TYR A 141 18.31 -6.47 16.42
C TYR A 141 19.77 -6.04 16.26
N ASN A 142 20.29 -5.25 17.19
CA ASN A 142 21.69 -4.87 17.24
C ASN A 142 22.59 -6.07 17.58
N GLU A 143 22.13 -6.97 18.46
CA GLU A 143 22.85 -8.19 18.84
C GLU A 143 23.09 -9.14 17.64
N ILE A 144 22.19 -9.13 16.65
CA ILE A 144 22.36 -9.87 15.39
C ILE A 144 22.99 -9.01 14.28
N HIS A 145 23.62 -7.90 14.65
CA HIS A 145 24.43 -7.04 13.79
C HIS A 145 23.70 -6.42 12.59
N LEU A 146 22.43 -6.03 12.76
CA LEU A 146 21.73 -5.32 11.70
C LEU A 146 22.26 -3.89 11.53
N SER A 147 22.08 -3.34 10.32
CA SER A 147 22.32 -1.92 10.04
C SER A 147 21.26 -1.05 10.70
N LYS A 148 21.61 0.22 10.97
CA LYS A 148 20.67 1.23 11.50
C LYS A 148 19.35 1.27 10.72
N LYS A 149 19.44 1.26 9.38
CA LYS A 149 18.26 1.31 8.51
C LYS A 149 17.41 0.05 8.61
N ARG A 150 18.05 -1.12 8.69
CA ARG A 150 17.34 -2.39 8.83
C ARG A 150 16.63 -2.50 10.18
N ILE A 151 17.28 -2.06 11.27
CA ILE A 151 16.64 -2.02 12.60
C ILE A 151 15.38 -1.15 12.56
N TYR A 152 15.46 0.06 11.99
CA TYR A 152 14.29 0.94 11.86
C TYR A 152 13.15 0.27 11.07
N GLU A 153 13.44 -0.31 9.91
CA GLU A 153 12.44 -1.00 9.09
C GLU A 153 11.78 -2.18 9.82
N MET A 154 12.54 -2.94 10.61
CA MET A 154 12.00 -4.04 11.39
C MET A 154 11.06 -3.55 12.50
N LEU A 155 11.37 -2.41 13.15
CA LEU A 155 10.49 -1.81 14.15
C LEU A 155 9.17 -1.36 13.50
N ILE A 156 9.22 -0.71 12.34
CA ILE A 156 8.01 -0.33 11.59
C ILE A 156 7.21 -1.57 11.19
N PHE A 157 7.88 -2.62 10.73
CA PHE A 157 7.23 -3.87 10.35
C PHE A 157 6.51 -4.54 11.52
N GLU A 158 7.05 -4.43 12.74
CA GLU A 158 6.43 -4.93 13.97
C GLU A 158 5.32 -4.03 14.53
N GLY A 159 5.00 -2.92 13.85
CA GLY A 159 3.89 -2.02 14.21
C GLY A 159 4.28 -0.86 15.11
N PHE A 160 5.57 -0.65 15.41
CA PHE A 160 5.99 0.59 16.05
C PHE A 160 5.80 1.76 15.06
N ASN A 161 5.21 2.87 15.50
CA ASN A 161 5.16 4.08 14.68
C ASN A 161 6.56 4.68 14.48
N SER A 162 6.67 5.61 13.52
CA SER A 162 7.92 6.30 13.18
C SER A 162 8.61 6.94 14.38
N ASP A 163 7.86 7.60 15.26
CA ASP A 163 8.42 8.35 16.39
C ASP A 163 9.04 7.42 17.42
N THR A 164 8.37 6.30 17.68
CA THR A 164 8.83 5.28 18.63
C THR A 164 10.04 4.53 18.07
N ALA A 165 10.01 4.17 16.79
CA ALA A 165 11.16 3.56 16.12
C ALA A 165 12.36 4.50 16.07
N GLN A 166 12.15 5.78 15.74
CA GLN A 166 13.21 6.78 15.69
C GLN A 166 13.79 7.05 17.08
N TYR A 167 12.95 7.12 18.11
CA TYR A 167 13.38 7.19 19.50
C TYR A 167 14.31 6.02 19.83
N ALA A 168 13.91 4.78 19.53
CA ALA A 168 14.73 3.60 19.79
C ALA A 168 16.09 3.68 19.08
N ILE A 169 16.11 4.08 17.80
CA ILE A 169 17.36 4.25 17.04
C ILE A 169 18.29 5.31 17.64
N ASN A 170 17.73 6.42 18.14
CA ASN A 170 18.51 7.51 18.74
C ASN A 170 19.10 7.12 20.11
N HIS A 171 18.39 6.27 20.87
CA HIS A 171 18.79 5.85 22.22
C HIS A 171 19.54 4.52 22.25
N LEU A 172 19.62 3.80 21.11
CA LEU A 172 20.33 2.54 21.01
C LEU A 172 21.85 2.70 21.15
N GLN A 173 22.41 3.83 20.71
CA GLN A 173 23.86 4.14 20.77
C GLN A 173 24.76 3.01 20.22
N ALA A 174 24.31 2.32 19.17
CA ALA A 174 25.05 1.21 18.57
C ALA A 174 26.23 1.65 17.70
N ASP A 175 27.29 0.83 17.71
CA ASP A 175 28.39 0.92 16.75
C ASP A 175 28.06 0.12 15.48
N TYR A 176 27.51 0.82 14.49
CA TYR A 176 27.12 0.20 13.22
C TYR A 176 28.31 -0.18 12.32
N LYS A 177 29.49 0.40 12.55
CA LYS A 177 30.72 -0.02 11.86
C LYS A 177 31.15 -1.40 12.37
N ALA A 178 31.05 -1.63 13.67
CA ALA A 178 31.27 -2.95 14.27
C ALA A 178 30.24 -3.98 13.76
N ASN A 179 28.97 -3.61 13.63
CA ASN A 179 27.94 -4.50 13.07
C ASN A 179 28.24 -4.91 11.62
N ALA A 180 28.63 -3.94 10.78
CA ALA A 180 28.99 -4.23 9.39
C ALA A 180 30.18 -5.20 9.30
N LEU A 181 31.21 -5.01 10.15
CA LEU A 181 32.35 -5.92 10.24
C LEU A 181 31.95 -7.32 10.71
N ALA A 182 31.03 -7.43 11.67
CA ALA A 182 30.53 -8.73 12.14
C ALA A 182 29.77 -9.48 11.03
N LYS A 183 28.88 -8.80 10.28
CA LYS A 183 28.20 -9.38 9.10
C LYS A 183 29.18 -9.77 8.00
N ALA A 184 30.20 -8.95 7.74
CA ALA A 184 31.25 -9.26 6.77
C ALA A 184 31.99 -10.56 7.13
N ARG A 185 32.34 -10.75 8.41
CA ARG A 185 32.97 -11.97 8.93
C ARG A 185 32.04 -13.18 8.81
N GLU A 186 30.76 -13.02 9.07
CA GLU A 186 29.74 -14.07 8.88
C GLU A 186 29.68 -14.53 7.42
N TYR A 187 29.56 -13.61 6.47
CA TYR A 187 29.53 -13.95 5.04
C TYR A 187 30.79 -14.64 4.57
N ARG A 188 31.96 -14.21 5.07
CA ARG A 188 33.21 -14.89 4.70
C ARG A 188 33.25 -16.32 5.25
N LYS A 189 32.82 -16.53 6.50
CA LYS A 189 32.82 -17.84 7.15
C LYS A 189 31.89 -18.85 6.46
N TYR A 190 30.69 -18.43 6.04
CA TYR A 190 29.67 -19.36 5.56
C TYR A 190 29.49 -19.39 4.04
N SER A 191 30.08 -18.46 3.30
CA SER A 191 29.83 -18.36 1.84
C SER A 191 31.09 -18.14 1.00
N ASN A 192 32.29 -18.12 1.60
CA ASN A 192 33.59 -17.94 0.91
C ASN A 192 33.55 -16.78 -0.12
N LEU A 193 32.82 -15.71 0.19
CA LEU A 193 32.62 -14.59 -0.73
C LEU A 193 33.87 -13.70 -0.79
N SER A 194 34.13 -13.12 -1.96
CA SER A 194 35.17 -12.11 -2.13
C SER A 194 34.83 -10.83 -1.37
N LYS A 195 35.85 -10.03 -1.01
CA LYS A 195 35.68 -8.70 -0.37
C LYS A 195 34.70 -7.81 -1.15
N THR A 196 34.77 -7.81 -2.48
CA THR A 196 33.82 -7.07 -3.34
C THR A 196 32.38 -7.54 -3.19
N LYS A 197 32.14 -8.86 -3.21
CA LYS A 197 30.77 -9.38 -3.11
C LYS A 197 30.18 -9.19 -1.71
N ILE A 198 31.01 -9.24 -0.67
CA ILE A 198 30.62 -8.90 0.70
C ILE A 198 30.21 -7.42 0.77
N TYR A 199 30.99 -6.52 0.18
CA TYR A 199 30.63 -5.10 0.10
C TYR A 199 29.27 -4.87 -0.58
N ASP A 200 29.04 -5.55 -1.70
CA ASP A 200 27.76 -5.46 -2.44
C ASP A 200 26.58 -5.93 -1.58
N TRP A 201 26.75 -6.99 -0.79
CA TRP A 201 25.71 -7.51 0.09
C TRP A 201 25.44 -6.56 1.27
N LEU A 202 26.50 -6.05 1.90
CA LEU A 202 26.39 -5.09 3.00
C LEU A 202 25.64 -3.82 2.57
N THR A 203 25.95 -3.29 1.39
CA THR A 203 25.34 -2.06 0.87
C THR A 203 24.02 -2.29 0.11
N SER A 204 23.63 -3.54 -0.12
CA SER A 204 22.46 -3.88 -0.90
C SER A 204 21.18 -3.31 -0.29
N PRO A 205 20.36 -2.57 -1.06
CA PRO A 205 19.07 -2.05 -0.60
C PRO A 205 18.03 -3.14 -0.37
N SER A 206 18.33 -4.41 -0.63
CA SER A 206 17.41 -5.54 -0.39
C SER A 206 17.89 -6.49 0.71
N ILE A 207 19.15 -6.35 1.17
CA ILE A 207 19.77 -7.28 2.11
C ILE A 207 20.05 -6.56 3.43
N ASP A 208 21.25 -5.98 3.58
CA ASP A 208 21.70 -5.45 4.87
C ASP A 208 21.56 -3.94 5.01
N LYS A 209 21.64 -3.18 3.91
CA LYS A 209 21.42 -1.72 3.89
C LYS A 209 22.38 -0.90 4.76
N PHE A 210 23.60 -1.37 4.99
CA PHE A 210 24.65 -0.56 5.58
C PHE A 210 25.00 0.63 4.67
N THR A 211 25.48 1.71 5.29
CA THR A 211 26.06 2.83 4.54
C THR A 211 27.35 2.40 3.86
N LYS A 212 27.75 3.11 2.80
CA LYS A 212 29.03 2.87 2.12
C LYS A 212 30.21 3.01 3.08
N GLU A 213 30.14 3.94 4.04
CA GLU A 213 31.20 4.14 5.04
C GLU A 213 31.35 2.93 5.97
N GLU A 214 30.24 2.42 6.51
CA GLU A 214 30.24 1.24 7.38
C GLU A 214 30.73 -0.01 6.63
N ALA A 215 30.28 -0.19 5.38
CA ALA A 215 30.72 -1.30 4.54
C ALA A 215 32.21 -1.18 4.17
N ASN A 216 32.70 0.00 3.82
CA ASN A 216 34.12 0.23 3.55
C ASN A 216 34.98 -0.06 4.79
N TYR A 217 34.55 0.43 5.97
CA TYR A 217 35.19 0.11 7.23
C TYR A 217 35.25 -1.40 7.45
N ALA A 218 34.12 -2.10 7.25
CA ALA A 218 34.05 -3.55 7.38
C ALA A 218 35.04 -4.27 6.46
N ILE A 219 35.13 -3.90 5.18
CA ILE A 219 36.07 -4.53 4.23
C ILE A 219 37.54 -4.27 4.58
N GLN A 220 37.88 -3.05 5.01
CA GLN A 220 39.24 -2.69 5.41
C GLN A 220 39.73 -3.48 6.63
N HIS A 221 38.80 -3.81 7.55
CA HIS A 221 39.08 -4.55 8.78
C HIS A 221 38.70 -6.04 8.69
N LEU A 222 38.16 -6.45 7.56
CA LEU A 222 38.02 -7.85 7.19
C LEU A 222 39.43 -8.29 6.83
N GLY A 223 40.06 -9.09 7.71
CA GLY A 223 41.44 -9.59 7.53
C GLY A 223 41.59 -10.37 6.22
N ASP A 224 42.58 -11.23 6.08
CA ASP A 224 42.63 -12.10 4.90
C ASP A 224 41.77 -13.36 5.05
#